data_AF-G9N2D8-F1
#
_entry.id   AF-G9N2D8-F1
#
_cell.length_a   1.000
_cell.length_b   1.000
_cell.length_c   1.000
_cell.angle_alpha   90.00
_cell.angle_beta   90.00
_cell.angle_gamma   90.00
#
_symmetry.space_group_name_H-M   'P 1'
#
loop_
_entity.id
_entity.type
_entity.pdbx_description
1 polymer ?
#
loop_
_entity_poly.entity_id
_entity_poly.type
_entity_poly.pdbx_seq_one_letter_code
_entity_poly.pdbx_strand_id
1 'polypeptide(L)'
;CASNLPLSCQNTTAVSNTCCFNYPGGQLLQTQFWDTNPSTGPSNSWTVHGLWPDNCDGTFQQNCDPSRAYTNISAILAKSAPSTLSFMQTYWKDNQGNDESFWEHEFGKHATCISTLDPDCYTNYQPTQEVGDFFTRTVSLFQSLPSYDWLAAAGIVPSKTATYTLAAIQAALTAHHGHNVVINCDNGELNELWYQFNVRGSVQTGTFTPVDPVGSASTCPKTGIKYLPKSVSSTKSSGPVSTTPPLGVLSGKGYLYIDTSSTTSDGFLVSSGAWYRAGGTPATYTATPNSDGSTFSLSSSKGKCAILSDSSLSCSSSVSTASGFAYDGTHLTFQGSAKFYAAAVPSGQAQGTVF
;
A
#
# COMPACT_ATOMS: atom_id res chain seq x y z
N CYS A 1 -18.99 -13.93 9.33
CA CYS A 1 -20.34 -13.40 9.00
C CYS A 1 -20.93 -14.16 7.82
N ALA A 2 -22.26 -14.25 7.71
CA ALA A 2 -22.89 -14.90 6.55
C ALA A 2 -22.61 -14.10 5.27
N SER A 3 -22.39 -14.79 4.15
CA SER A 3 -22.01 -14.16 2.87
C SER A 3 -23.17 -13.45 2.17
N ASN A 4 -24.42 -13.74 2.56
CA ASN A 4 -25.64 -13.18 1.98
C ASN A 4 -26.23 -12.01 2.78
N LEU A 5 -25.45 -11.43 3.71
CA LEU A 5 -25.90 -10.25 4.45
C LEU A 5 -26.14 -9.05 3.52
N PRO A 6 -27.10 -8.17 3.85
CA PRO A 6 -27.28 -6.94 3.11
C PRO A 6 -26.05 -6.03 3.24
N LEU A 7 -25.88 -5.12 2.28
CA LEU A 7 -24.90 -4.04 2.40
C LEU A 7 -25.34 -3.07 3.50
N SER A 8 -24.36 -2.52 4.23
CA SER A 8 -24.60 -1.36 5.10
C SER A 8 -25.24 -0.22 4.30
N CYS A 9 -26.02 0.63 4.98
CA CYS A 9 -26.80 1.73 4.40
C CYS A 9 -27.84 1.39 3.32
N GLN A 10 -27.98 0.11 2.94
CA GLN A 10 -29.01 -0.35 2.00
C GLN A 10 -30.06 -1.23 2.69
N ASN A 11 -29.82 -1.65 3.93
CA ASN A 11 -30.80 -2.36 4.74
C ASN A 11 -31.77 -1.39 5.42
N THR A 12 -33.07 -1.64 5.28
CA THR A 12 -34.15 -0.87 5.92
C THR A 12 -34.78 -1.61 7.11
N THR A 13 -34.31 -2.82 7.40
CA THR A 13 -34.78 -3.63 8.53
C THR A 13 -33.92 -3.40 9.78
N ALA A 14 -34.48 -3.67 10.95
CA ALA A 14 -33.74 -3.55 12.21
C ALA A 14 -32.51 -4.47 12.20
N VAL A 15 -31.35 -3.90 12.59
CA VAL A 15 -30.08 -4.62 12.69
C VAL A 15 -29.85 -4.97 14.16
N SER A 16 -29.80 -6.27 14.47
CA SER A 16 -29.52 -6.75 15.83
C SER A 16 -28.05 -7.15 16.05
N ASN A 17 -27.34 -7.54 14.99
CA ASN A 17 -25.95 -8.00 15.07
C ASN A 17 -25.01 -7.02 14.37
N THR A 18 -24.46 -6.09 15.16
CA THR A 18 -23.48 -5.08 14.69
C THR A 18 -22.08 -5.65 14.46
N CYS A 19 -21.78 -6.86 14.92
CA CYS A 19 -20.50 -7.53 14.61
C CYS A 19 -20.40 -8.00 13.16
N CYS A 20 -21.54 -8.16 12.50
CA CYS A 20 -21.62 -8.56 11.10
C CYS A 20 -22.27 -7.53 10.19
N PHE A 21 -22.58 -6.34 10.72
CA PHE A 21 -23.22 -5.28 9.96
C PHE A 21 -22.79 -3.92 10.50
N ASN A 22 -22.13 -3.12 9.66
CA ASN A 22 -21.67 -1.78 10.03
C ASN A 22 -22.86 -0.83 10.21
N TYR A 23 -23.09 -0.42 11.46
CA TYR A 23 -24.13 0.53 11.87
C TYR A 23 -23.76 1.19 13.22
N PRO A 24 -24.05 2.48 13.44
CA PRO A 24 -24.68 3.41 12.50
C PRO A 24 -23.73 3.91 11.39
N GLY A 25 -22.42 3.80 11.62
CA GLY A 25 -21.35 4.14 10.66
C GLY A 25 -21.24 3.16 9.49
N GLY A 26 -22.27 3.10 8.66
CA GLY A 26 -22.40 2.15 7.56
C GLY A 26 -21.72 2.57 6.27
N GLN A 27 -21.38 3.84 6.11
CA GLN A 27 -20.64 4.33 4.95
C GLN A 27 -19.18 4.49 5.33
N LEU A 28 -18.31 3.68 4.73
CA LEU A 28 -16.89 3.68 5.03
C LEU A 28 -16.14 4.52 4.00
N LEU A 29 -15.34 5.47 4.45
CA LEU A 29 -14.56 6.37 3.61
C LEU A 29 -13.09 5.98 3.68
N GLN A 30 -12.49 5.50 2.59
CA GLN A 30 -11.04 5.41 2.48
C GLN A 30 -10.52 6.77 2.00
N THR A 31 -9.77 7.46 2.86
CA THR A 31 -9.32 8.84 2.61
C THR A 31 -7.82 8.89 2.33
N GLN A 32 -7.44 9.75 1.38
CA GLN A 32 -6.06 9.87 0.91
C GLN A 32 -5.61 11.33 0.88
N PHE A 33 -4.31 11.54 1.10
CA PHE A 33 -3.64 12.83 1.02
C PHE A 33 -2.71 12.97 -0.17
N TRP A 34 -2.61 14.20 -0.65
CA TRP A 34 -1.54 14.69 -1.50
C TRP A 34 -0.80 15.85 -0.83
N ASP A 35 0.13 15.52 0.06
CA ASP A 35 0.93 16.52 0.77
C ASP A 35 2.12 16.99 -0.07
N THR A 36 2.22 18.29 -0.32
CA THR A 36 3.33 18.88 -1.08
C THR A 36 4.21 19.81 -0.26
N ASN A 37 3.71 20.38 0.84
CA ASN A 37 4.48 21.28 1.71
C ASN A 37 4.11 21.13 3.20
N PRO A 38 4.86 20.32 3.97
CA PRO A 38 5.97 19.48 3.51
C PRO A 38 5.46 18.29 2.68
N SER A 39 6.32 17.75 1.82
CA SER A 39 5.98 16.56 1.05
C SER A 39 6.11 15.30 1.89
N THR A 40 5.13 14.40 1.82
CA THR A 40 5.13 13.09 2.48
C THR A 40 4.98 11.95 1.46
N GLY A 41 5.49 10.77 1.81
CA GLY A 41 5.44 9.57 0.97
C GLY A 41 6.15 9.71 -0.39
N PRO A 42 5.97 8.74 -1.29
CA PRO A 42 6.58 8.77 -2.62
C PRO A 42 6.04 9.91 -3.49
N SER A 43 6.89 10.44 -4.38
CA SER A 43 6.54 11.54 -5.28
C SER A 43 5.50 11.18 -6.35
N ASN A 44 5.29 9.88 -6.56
CA ASN A 44 4.35 9.29 -7.50
C ASN A 44 3.23 8.50 -6.78
N SER A 45 2.93 8.84 -5.54
CA SER A 45 1.85 8.18 -4.80
C SER A 45 1.12 9.17 -3.91
N TRP A 46 -0.19 8.99 -3.82
CA TRP A 46 -0.96 9.50 -2.70
C TRP A 46 -0.57 8.76 -1.41
N THR A 47 -0.94 9.31 -0.27
CA THR A 47 -0.73 8.70 1.05
C THR A 47 -2.08 8.45 1.73
N VAL A 48 -2.12 7.55 2.70
CA VAL A 48 -3.31 7.29 3.51
C VAL A 48 -3.52 8.47 4.46
N HIS A 49 -4.76 8.96 4.51
CA HIS A 49 -5.26 9.78 5.60
C HIS A 49 -5.91 8.86 6.65
N GLY A 50 -6.92 8.09 6.26
CA GLY A 50 -7.59 7.15 7.16
C GLY A 50 -8.67 6.27 6.54
N LEU A 51 -9.45 5.66 7.44
CA LEU A 51 -10.67 4.91 7.16
C LEU A 51 -11.76 5.33 8.15
N TRP A 52 -12.83 5.98 7.68
CA TRP A 52 -13.79 6.62 8.57
C TRP A 52 -15.20 6.05 8.42
N PRO A 53 -15.91 5.79 9.54
CA PRO A 53 -17.30 5.35 9.53
C PRO A 53 -18.28 6.52 9.62
N ASP A 54 -18.82 6.93 8.47
CA ASP A 54 -19.92 7.89 8.39
C ASP A 54 -21.27 7.16 8.51
N ASN A 55 -22.23 7.85 9.11
CA ASN A 55 -23.63 7.45 9.08
C ASN A 55 -24.16 7.50 7.65
N CYS A 56 -25.22 6.75 7.39
CA CYS A 56 -25.81 6.64 6.05
C CYS A 56 -26.42 7.93 5.49
N ASP A 57 -26.51 9.00 6.29
CA ASP A 57 -26.94 10.34 5.89
C ASP A 57 -25.77 11.32 5.67
N GLY A 58 -24.52 10.86 5.82
CA GLY A 58 -23.30 11.66 5.70
C GLY A 58 -22.94 12.44 6.96
N THR A 59 -23.67 12.30 8.07
CA THR A 59 -23.17 12.71 9.40
C THR A 59 -22.18 11.67 9.93
N PHE A 60 -21.43 11.96 11.00
CA PHE A 60 -20.46 11.00 11.54
C PHE A 60 -20.39 11.04 13.06
N GLN A 61 -19.87 9.95 13.64
CA GLN A 61 -19.52 9.88 15.05
C GLN A 61 -18.00 9.97 15.20
N GLN A 62 -17.54 10.38 16.39
CA GLN A 62 -16.12 10.47 16.69
C GLN A 62 -15.84 10.16 18.16
N ASN A 63 -14.66 9.59 18.44
CA ASN A 63 -14.20 9.26 19.79
C ASN A 63 -15.20 8.37 20.56
N CYS A 64 -15.72 7.34 19.90
CA CYS A 64 -16.85 6.56 20.41
C CYS A 64 -16.51 5.67 21.61
N ASP A 65 -15.23 5.35 21.81
CA ASP A 65 -14.78 4.55 22.96
C ASP A 65 -13.41 5.02 23.48
N PRO A 66 -13.39 5.89 24.50
CA PRO A 66 -12.16 6.35 25.12
C PRO A 66 -11.33 5.23 25.77
N SER A 67 -11.94 4.09 26.14
CA SER A 67 -11.21 2.98 26.77
C SER A 67 -10.31 2.21 25.81
N ARG A 68 -10.58 2.34 24.50
CA ARG A 68 -9.77 1.79 23.40
C ARG A 68 -8.94 2.86 22.67
N ALA A 69 -8.85 4.08 23.21
CA ALA A 69 -7.97 5.10 22.65
C ALA A 69 -6.52 4.84 23.08
N TYR A 70 -5.82 4.01 22.30
CA TYR A 70 -4.43 3.63 22.55
C TYR A 70 -3.44 4.74 22.19
N THR A 71 -2.30 4.76 22.88
CA THR A 71 -1.20 5.74 22.70
C THR A 71 0.14 5.05 22.39
N ASN A 72 0.07 3.88 21.74
CA ASN A 72 1.21 3.03 21.43
C ASN A 72 0.94 2.11 20.22
N ILE A 73 0.26 2.66 19.21
CA ILE A 73 -0.11 1.98 17.96
C ILE A 73 1.10 1.32 17.29
N SER A 74 2.24 2.01 17.18
CA SER A 74 3.47 1.42 16.62
C SER A 74 3.88 0.13 17.33
N ALA A 75 3.83 0.11 18.66
CA ALA A 75 4.24 -1.05 19.45
C ALA A 75 3.25 -2.21 19.31
N ILE A 76 1.96 -1.91 19.22
CA ILE A 76 0.91 -2.90 18.96
C ILE A 76 1.13 -3.54 17.59
N LEU A 77 1.27 -2.73 16.54
CA LEU A 77 1.45 -3.20 15.16
C LEU A 77 2.78 -3.92 14.94
N ALA A 78 3.86 -3.49 15.61
CA ALA A 78 5.15 -4.19 15.54
C ALA A 78 5.02 -5.67 15.97
N LYS A 79 4.09 -5.98 16.87
CA LYS A 79 3.81 -7.34 17.33
C LYS A 79 2.77 -8.06 16.48
N SER A 80 1.67 -7.39 16.12
CA SER A 80 0.51 -8.03 15.48
C SER A 80 0.51 -7.96 13.95
N ALA A 81 1.08 -6.91 13.36
CA ALA A 81 1.05 -6.64 11.93
C ALA A 81 2.30 -5.86 11.45
N PRO A 82 3.51 -6.45 11.56
CA PRO A 82 4.77 -5.74 11.29
C PRO A 82 4.92 -5.28 9.83
N SER A 83 4.35 -6.02 8.87
CA SER A 83 4.31 -5.60 7.45
C SER A 83 3.42 -4.38 7.24
N THR A 84 2.26 -4.32 7.90
CA THR A 84 1.36 -3.16 7.90
C THR A 84 2.07 -1.93 8.47
N LEU A 85 2.76 -2.07 9.60
CA LEU A 85 3.55 -0.98 10.18
C LEU A 85 4.63 -0.47 9.22
N SER A 86 5.36 -1.37 8.57
CA SER A 86 6.39 -1.00 7.59
C SER A 86 5.80 -0.23 6.39
N PHE A 87 4.63 -0.64 5.91
CA PHE A 87 3.92 0.08 4.86
C PHE A 87 3.50 1.48 5.31
N MET A 88 2.89 1.58 6.50
CA MET A 88 2.44 2.85 7.10
C MET A 88 3.58 3.86 7.26
N GLN A 89 4.77 3.40 7.67
CA GLN A 89 5.95 4.27 7.80
C GLN A 89 6.37 4.98 6.50
N THR A 90 5.88 4.52 5.34
CA THR A 90 6.10 5.14 4.03
C THR A 90 4.85 5.84 3.50
N TYR A 91 3.68 5.21 3.65
CA TYR A 91 2.45 5.62 2.95
C TYR A 91 1.37 6.21 3.85
N TRP A 92 1.49 6.16 5.18
CA TRP A 92 0.53 6.75 6.12
C TRP A 92 1.28 7.69 7.05
N LYS A 93 1.63 8.86 6.52
CA LYS A 93 2.55 9.80 7.16
C LYS A 93 1.81 10.98 7.76
N ASP A 94 2.31 11.45 8.89
CA ASP A 94 1.97 12.77 9.40
C ASP A 94 2.80 13.84 8.68
N ASN A 95 2.15 14.89 8.19
CA ASN A 95 2.84 16.02 7.55
C ASN A 95 3.55 16.93 8.56
N GLN A 96 3.32 16.75 9.88
CA GLN A 96 4.08 17.42 10.94
C GLN A 96 5.23 16.56 11.50
N GLY A 97 5.41 15.33 11.00
CA GLY A 97 6.53 14.44 11.33
C GLY A 97 6.35 13.56 12.57
N ASN A 98 5.15 13.48 13.15
CA ASN A 98 4.81 12.59 14.25
C ASN A 98 3.74 11.56 13.84
N ASP A 99 4.18 10.53 13.11
CA ASP A 99 3.29 9.50 12.59
C ASP A 99 2.52 8.76 13.70
N GLU A 100 3.15 8.51 14.85
CA GLU A 100 2.51 7.79 15.96
C GLU A 100 1.28 8.54 16.47
N SER A 101 1.43 9.83 16.77
CA SER A 101 0.31 10.66 17.22
C SER A 101 -0.81 10.75 16.18
N PHE A 102 -0.47 10.68 14.90
CA PHE A 102 -1.45 10.65 13.83
C PHE A 102 -2.19 9.32 13.75
N TRP A 103 -1.50 8.19 13.87
CA TRP A 103 -2.14 6.87 13.92
C TRP A 103 -3.01 6.70 15.18
N GLU A 104 -2.57 7.24 16.32
CA GLU A 104 -3.38 7.33 17.55
C GLU A 104 -4.68 8.12 17.31
N HIS A 105 -4.59 9.27 16.62
CA HIS A 105 -5.75 10.08 16.25
C HIS A 105 -6.72 9.28 15.36
N GLU A 106 -6.22 8.69 14.28
CA GLU A 106 -7.06 7.95 13.34
C GLU A 106 -7.75 6.76 14.01
N PHE A 107 -7.04 6.02 14.86
CA PHE A 107 -7.65 4.92 15.59
C PHE A 107 -8.65 5.41 16.64
N GLY A 108 -8.22 6.28 17.54
CA GLY A 108 -9.02 6.76 18.68
C GLY A 108 -10.28 7.50 18.26
N LYS A 109 -10.19 8.33 17.21
CA LYS A 109 -11.31 9.13 16.73
C LYS A 109 -12.24 8.36 15.81
N HIS A 110 -11.72 7.56 14.88
CA HIS A 110 -12.51 6.95 13.82
C HIS A 110 -12.71 5.44 14.02
N ALA A 111 -11.64 4.68 14.25
CA ALA A 111 -11.75 3.22 14.38
C ALA A 111 -12.60 2.79 15.59
N THR A 112 -12.56 3.55 16.69
CA THR A 112 -13.40 3.27 17.87
C THR A 112 -14.89 3.35 17.57
N CYS A 113 -15.31 4.03 16.50
CA CYS A 113 -16.69 4.16 16.04
C CYS A 113 -17.13 3.06 15.05
N ILE A 114 -16.23 2.17 14.63
CA ILE A 114 -16.57 1.04 13.76
C ILE A 114 -17.11 -0.10 14.64
N SER A 115 -18.42 -0.30 14.66
CA SER A 115 -19.06 -1.28 15.53
C SER A 115 -18.61 -2.72 15.30
N THR A 116 -18.20 -3.07 14.07
CA THR A 116 -17.71 -4.42 13.79
C THR A 116 -16.32 -4.71 14.37
N LEU A 117 -15.59 -3.68 14.84
CA LEU A 117 -14.27 -3.80 15.49
C LEU A 117 -14.37 -3.88 17.02
N ASP A 118 -15.58 -3.91 17.59
CA ASP A 118 -15.76 -4.09 19.04
C ASP A 118 -15.12 -5.42 19.48
N PRO A 119 -14.33 -5.45 20.58
CA PRO A 119 -13.78 -6.68 21.15
C PRO A 119 -14.79 -7.82 21.32
N ASP A 120 -16.07 -7.52 21.61
CA ASP A 120 -17.12 -8.53 21.76
C ASP A 120 -17.45 -9.26 20.44
N CYS A 121 -17.02 -8.71 19.30
CA CYS A 121 -17.15 -9.34 17.99
C CYS A 121 -16.09 -10.42 17.71
N TYR A 122 -15.07 -10.53 18.58
CA TYR A 122 -13.97 -11.47 18.42
C TYR A 122 -14.17 -12.73 19.24
N THR A 123 -14.09 -13.89 18.58
CA THR A 123 -13.99 -15.17 19.28
C THR A 123 -12.58 -15.32 19.85
N ASN A 124 -12.46 -15.52 21.17
CA ASN A 124 -11.18 -15.61 21.88
C ASN A 124 -10.29 -14.37 21.71
N TYR A 125 -10.91 -13.19 21.82
CA TYR A 125 -10.27 -11.88 21.70
C TYR A 125 -8.90 -11.84 22.41
N GLN A 126 -7.89 -11.39 21.67
CA GLN A 126 -6.62 -10.98 22.26
C GLN A 126 -6.58 -9.45 22.38
N PRO A 127 -6.06 -8.90 23.50
CA PRO A 127 -5.96 -7.45 23.66
C PRO A 127 -5.34 -6.77 22.45
N THR A 128 -5.98 -5.71 21.97
CA THR A 128 -5.57 -4.88 20.82
C THR A 128 -5.62 -5.56 19.44
N GLN A 129 -6.25 -6.73 19.32
CA GLN A 129 -6.38 -7.44 18.04
C GLN A 129 -7.06 -6.58 16.96
N GLU A 130 -8.07 -5.82 17.33
CA GLU A 130 -8.84 -4.92 16.47
C GLU A 130 -8.02 -3.75 15.92
N VAL A 131 -6.94 -3.35 16.62
CA VAL A 131 -5.98 -2.36 16.13
C VAL A 131 -5.26 -2.88 14.89
N GLY A 132 -4.71 -4.10 14.99
CA GLY A 132 -4.03 -4.75 13.87
C GLY A 132 -4.95 -4.92 12.66
N ASP A 133 -6.19 -5.34 12.90
CA ASP A 133 -7.18 -5.52 11.84
C ASP A 133 -7.60 -4.22 11.17
N PHE A 134 -7.82 -3.14 11.94
CA PHE A 134 -8.15 -1.82 11.39
C PHE A 134 -7.07 -1.33 10.44
N PHE A 135 -5.82 -1.24 10.91
CA PHE A 135 -4.72 -0.70 10.10
C PHE A 135 -4.44 -1.58 8.88
N THR A 136 -4.44 -2.91 9.06
CA THR A 136 -4.22 -3.85 7.95
C THR A 136 -5.32 -3.73 6.90
N ARG A 137 -6.58 -3.59 7.33
CA ARG A 137 -7.70 -3.41 6.40
C ARG A 137 -7.62 -2.10 5.65
N THR A 138 -7.33 -0.99 6.34
CA THR A 138 -7.18 0.33 5.72
C THR A 138 -6.06 0.34 4.69
N VAL A 139 -4.90 -0.26 5.01
CA VAL A 139 -3.77 -0.40 4.08
C VAL A 139 -4.17 -1.23 2.86
N SER A 140 -4.81 -2.38 3.05
CA SER A 140 -5.24 -3.24 1.93
C SER A 140 -6.23 -2.53 1.01
N LEU A 141 -7.15 -1.75 1.57
CA LEU A 141 -8.11 -0.98 0.77
C LEU A 141 -7.42 0.15 0.00
N PHE A 142 -6.53 0.90 0.65
CA PHE A 142 -5.72 1.93 -0.01
C PHE A 142 -4.91 1.38 -1.19
N GLN A 143 -4.28 0.22 -1.04
CA GLN A 143 -3.51 -0.42 -2.12
C GLN A 143 -4.36 -0.76 -3.36
N SER A 144 -5.67 -0.94 -3.20
CA SER A 144 -6.59 -1.15 -4.32
C SER A 144 -7.03 0.14 -5.03
N LEU A 145 -6.63 1.30 -4.51
CA LEU A 145 -7.04 2.63 -4.96
C LEU A 145 -5.80 3.49 -5.35
N PRO A 146 -5.04 3.10 -6.39
CA PRO A 146 -3.84 3.82 -6.81
C PRO A 146 -4.18 5.13 -7.54
N SER A 147 -4.65 6.14 -6.79
CA SER A 147 -5.15 7.42 -7.30
C SER A 147 -4.17 8.13 -8.23
N TYR A 148 -2.87 8.05 -7.94
CA TYR A 148 -1.84 8.65 -8.80
C TYR A 148 -1.86 8.03 -10.20
N ASP A 149 -1.88 6.70 -10.28
CA ASP A 149 -1.83 5.97 -11.55
C ASP A 149 -3.09 6.21 -12.38
N TRP A 150 -4.25 6.24 -11.73
CA TRP A 150 -5.53 6.56 -12.39
C TRP A 150 -5.56 7.96 -12.97
N LEU A 151 -5.08 8.96 -12.22
CA LEU A 151 -4.96 10.33 -12.71
C LEU A 151 -3.93 10.43 -13.84
N ALA A 152 -2.76 9.79 -13.67
CA ALA A 152 -1.69 9.80 -14.66
C ALA A 152 -2.11 9.15 -15.98
N ALA A 153 -2.86 8.04 -15.94
CA ALA A 153 -3.42 7.39 -17.12
C ALA A 153 -4.38 8.30 -17.92
N ALA A 154 -5.03 9.25 -17.24
CA ALA A 154 -5.85 10.29 -17.86
C ALA A 154 -5.05 11.56 -18.26
N GLY A 155 -3.73 11.54 -18.15
CA GLY A 155 -2.85 12.69 -18.41
C GLY A 155 -2.87 13.77 -17.32
N ILE A 156 -3.45 13.48 -16.15
CA ILE A 156 -3.49 14.36 -14.98
C ILE A 156 -2.30 14.02 -14.09
N VAL A 157 -1.17 14.65 -14.35
CA VAL A 157 0.09 14.45 -13.59
C VAL A 157 0.47 15.69 -12.78
N PRO A 158 1.27 15.55 -11.71
CA PRO A 158 1.70 16.71 -10.96
C PRO A 158 2.51 17.71 -11.82
N SER A 159 2.20 18.99 -11.71
CA SER A 159 2.81 20.06 -12.51
C SER A 159 2.84 21.38 -11.74
N LYS A 160 3.88 22.19 -12.00
CA LYS A 160 3.98 23.55 -11.44
C LYS A 160 3.20 24.59 -12.25
N THR A 161 2.78 24.24 -13.47
CA THR A 161 2.21 25.19 -14.43
C THR A 161 0.86 24.74 -14.97
N ALA A 162 0.66 23.44 -15.14
CA ALA A 162 -0.63 22.92 -15.59
C ALA A 162 -1.68 23.02 -14.48
N THR A 163 -2.91 23.23 -14.87
CA THR A 163 -4.07 23.16 -13.99
C THR A 163 -5.15 22.30 -14.62
N TYR A 164 -6.04 21.77 -13.79
CA TYR A 164 -7.05 20.81 -14.18
C TYR A 164 -8.45 21.30 -13.84
N THR A 165 -9.46 20.65 -14.42
CA THR A 165 -10.86 20.88 -14.07
C THR A 165 -11.34 19.79 -13.13
N LEU A 166 -12.28 20.14 -12.24
CA LEU A 166 -12.89 19.17 -11.33
C LEU A 166 -13.52 18.02 -12.10
N ALA A 167 -14.17 18.31 -13.22
CA ALA A 167 -14.80 17.31 -14.07
C ALA A 167 -13.81 16.30 -14.67
N ALA A 168 -12.60 16.74 -15.07
CA ALA A 168 -11.57 15.85 -15.60
C ALA A 168 -11.02 14.92 -14.51
N ILE A 169 -10.74 15.46 -13.31
CA ILE A 169 -10.29 14.67 -12.15
C ILE A 169 -11.37 13.66 -11.77
N GLN A 170 -12.62 14.09 -11.64
CA GLN A 170 -13.75 13.21 -11.31
C GLN A 170 -13.91 12.09 -12.33
N ALA A 171 -13.87 12.41 -13.63
CA ALA A 171 -14.00 11.40 -14.68
C ALA A 171 -12.89 10.36 -14.63
N ALA A 172 -11.64 10.78 -14.38
CA ALA A 172 -10.50 9.86 -14.26
C ALA A 172 -10.68 8.89 -13.08
N LEU A 173 -11.08 9.40 -11.91
CA LEU A 173 -11.27 8.56 -10.72
C LEU A 173 -12.49 7.65 -10.84
N THR A 174 -13.62 8.16 -11.34
CA THR A 174 -14.86 7.38 -11.51
C THR A 174 -14.71 6.29 -12.55
N ALA A 175 -13.90 6.47 -13.59
CA ALA A 175 -13.63 5.42 -14.58
C ALA A 175 -13.05 4.14 -13.96
N HIS A 176 -12.33 4.24 -12.83
CA HIS A 176 -11.74 3.10 -12.13
C HIS A 176 -12.51 2.70 -10.87
N HIS A 177 -13.00 3.67 -10.10
CA HIS A 177 -13.75 3.42 -8.87
C HIS A 177 -15.21 2.95 -9.15
N GLY A 178 -15.76 3.33 -10.29
CA GLY A 178 -17.15 3.04 -10.69
C GLY A 178 -18.19 4.04 -10.15
N HIS A 179 -17.81 4.86 -9.17
CA HIS A 179 -18.67 5.86 -8.54
C HIS A 179 -17.95 7.20 -8.40
N ASN A 180 -18.69 8.24 -8.02
CA ASN A 180 -18.07 9.53 -7.70
C ASN A 180 -17.17 9.42 -6.46
N VAL A 181 -16.23 10.36 -6.35
CA VAL A 181 -15.22 10.44 -5.29
C VAL A 181 -15.28 11.85 -4.75
N VAL A 182 -15.23 12.05 -3.44
CA VAL A 182 -15.14 13.42 -2.90
C VAL A 182 -13.73 13.93 -3.14
N ILE A 183 -13.61 15.03 -3.88
CA ILE A 183 -12.34 15.65 -4.27
C ILE A 183 -12.22 16.97 -3.52
N ASN A 184 -11.24 17.08 -2.63
CA ASN A 184 -11.04 18.28 -1.83
C ASN A 184 -9.75 18.99 -2.20
N CYS A 185 -9.83 20.31 -2.19
CA CYS A 185 -8.72 21.21 -2.40
C CYS A 185 -8.47 22.06 -1.16
N ASP A 186 -7.20 22.36 -0.91
CA ASP A 186 -6.79 23.43 -0.03
C ASP A 186 -6.24 24.58 -0.89
N ASN A 187 -6.82 25.79 -0.76
CA ASN A 187 -6.41 26.96 -1.54
C ASN A 187 -6.32 26.75 -3.08
N GLY A 188 -7.19 25.89 -3.62
CA GLY A 188 -7.22 25.54 -5.05
C GLY A 188 -6.19 24.48 -5.47
N GLU A 189 -5.47 23.90 -4.51
CA GLU A 189 -4.52 22.81 -4.70
C GLU A 189 -5.19 21.49 -4.31
N LEU A 190 -5.12 20.49 -5.20
CA LEU A 190 -5.68 19.17 -4.97
C LEU A 190 -5.01 18.54 -3.74
N ASN A 191 -5.80 18.17 -2.72
CA ASN A 191 -5.29 17.82 -1.41
C ASN A 191 -5.83 16.49 -0.86
N GLU A 192 -7.13 16.22 -0.96
CA GLU A 192 -7.71 14.95 -0.49
C GLU A 192 -8.63 14.28 -1.50
N LEU A 193 -8.68 12.96 -1.42
CA LEU A 193 -9.64 12.11 -2.12
C LEU A 193 -10.30 11.18 -1.11
N TRP A 194 -11.64 11.14 -1.09
CA TRP A 194 -12.38 10.24 -0.21
C TRP A 194 -13.24 9.30 -1.06
N TYR A 195 -12.93 8.00 -0.95
CA TYR A 195 -13.62 6.92 -1.66
C TYR A 195 -14.66 6.26 -0.75
N GLN A 196 -15.92 6.20 -1.18
CA GLN A 196 -17.01 5.71 -0.35
C GLN A 196 -17.35 4.25 -0.64
N PHE A 197 -17.60 3.51 0.43
CA PHE A 197 -17.96 2.11 0.37
C PHE A 197 -19.13 1.81 1.31
N ASN A 198 -20.02 0.95 0.85
CA ASN A 198 -20.84 0.16 1.77
C ASN A 198 -20.19 -1.21 1.96
N VAL A 199 -20.38 -1.81 3.12
CA VAL A 199 -19.71 -3.05 3.51
C VAL A 199 -20.73 -4.15 3.71
N ARG A 200 -20.45 -5.32 3.14
CA ARG A 200 -21.16 -6.57 3.43
C ARG A 200 -20.34 -7.38 4.43
N GLY A 201 -20.89 -7.59 5.62
CA GLY A 201 -20.17 -8.23 6.73
C GLY A 201 -19.43 -7.22 7.60
N SER A 202 -18.28 -7.64 8.14
CA SER A 202 -17.47 -6.85 9.05
C SER A 202 -16.39 -6.04 8.32
N VAL A 203 -15.79 -5.01 8.95
CA VAL A 203 -14.66 -4.29 8.33
C VAL A 203 -13.46 -5.21 8.09
N GLN A 204 -13.12 -6.08 9.04
CA GLN A 204 -11.95 -6.94 9.00
C GLN A 204 -11.93 -7.87 7.79
N THR A 205 -13.07 -8.47 7.44
CA THR A 205 -13.14 -9.58 6.46
C THR A 205 -14.22 -9.41 5.40
N GLY A 206 -15.08 -8.40 5.54
CA GLY A 206 -16.20 -8.17 4.65
C GLY A 206 -15.81 -7.63 3.28
N THR A 207 -16.81 -7.54 2.41
CA THR A 207 -16.65 -7.01 1.06
C THR A 207 -17.00 -5.53 1.04
N PHE A 208 -16.07 -4.70 0.60
CA PHE A 208 -16.29 -3.27 0.41
C PHE A 208 -16.78 -3.07 -1.02
N THR A 209 -17.97 -2.48 -1.16
CA THR A 209 -18.61 -2.21 -2.44
C THR A 209 -18.61 -0.70 -2.65
N PRO A 210 -17.95 -0.19 -3.71
CA PRO A 210 -17.99 1.23 -4.06
C PRO A 210 -19.43 1.75 -4.14
N VAL A 211 -19.64 2.98 -3.68
CA VAL A 211 -20.94 3.68 -3.76
C VAL A 211 -20.69 5.17 -3.99
N ASP A 212 -21.74 5.89 -4.43
CA ASP A 212 -21.65 7.34 -4.50
C ASP A 212 -21.58 7.98 -3.10
N PRO A 213 -20.87 9.12 -2.97
CA PRO A 213 -20.79 9.85 -1.72
C PRO A 213 -22.15 10.36 -1.27
N VAL A 214 -22.36 10.36 0.05
CA VAL A 214 -23.39 11.18 0.69
C VAL A 214 -22.72 12.19 1.62
N GLY A 215 -23.43 13.27 1.95
CA GLY A 215 -22.88 14.36 2.75
C GLY A 215 -22.16 15.41 1.90
N SER A 216 -20.95 15.79 2.34
CA SER A 216 -20.26 16.98 1.86
C SER A 216 -19.84 16.90 0.39
N ALA A 217 -20.03 17.99 -0.34
CA ALA A 217 -19.56 18.14 -1.71
C ALA A 217 -18.05 18.48 -1.76
N SER A 218 -17.45 18.33 -2.94
CA SER A 218 -16.08 18.75 -3.23
C SER A 218 -15.80 20.20 -2.82
N THR A 219 -14.67 20.44 -2.15
CA THR A 219 -14.20 21.81 -1.85
C THR A 219 -13.43 22.46 -3.01
N CYS A 220 -13.11 21.71 -4.07
CA CYS A 220 -12.36 22.22 -5.22
C CYS A 220 -13.14 23.20 -6.10
N PRO A 221 -12.47 24.20 -6.71
CA PRO A 221 -13.06 25.02 -7.76
C PRO A 221 -13.32 24.20 -9.03
N LYS A 222 -14.25 24.64 -9.89
CA LYS A 222 -14.57 23.93 -11.15
C LYS A 222 -13.38 23.81 -12.11
N THR A 223 -12.49 24.79 -12.11
CA THR A 223 -11.34 24.91 -13.02
C THR A 223 -10.14 25.52 -12.28
N GLY A 224 -8.94 25.36 -12.83
CA GLY A 224 -7.74 25.98 -12.27
C GLY A 224 -7.18 25.21 -11.07
N ILE A 225 -7.60 23.96 -10.86
CA ILE A 225 -7.10 23.11 -9.77
C ILE A 225 -5.62 22.82 -10.03
N LYS A 226 -4.77 23.10 -9.04
CA LYS A 226 -3.35 22.78 -9.12
C LYS A 226 -3.13 21.39 -8.55
N TYR A 227 -2.44 20.53 -9.31
CA TYR A 227 -1.91 19.28 -8.78
C TYR A 227 -0.40 19.42 -8.69
N LEU A 228 0.11 19.90 -7.55
CA LEU A 228 1.52 20.29 -7.44
C LEU A 228 2.44 19.09 -7.25
N PRO A 229 3.67 19.09 -7.80
CA PRO A 229 4.61 18.01 -7.56
C PRO A 229 5.10 18.00 -6.12
N LYS A 230 5.16 16.80 -5.52
CA LYS A 230 5.87 16.58 -4.26
C LYS A 230 7.35 16.91 -4.43
N SER A 231 7.88 17.72 -3.52
CA SER A 231 9.31 17.96 -3.43
C SER A 231 10.01 16.70 -2.90
N VAL A 232 11.14 16.33 -3.52
CA VAL A 232 12.02 15.29 -2.99
C VAL A 232 12.66 15.85 -1.73
N SER A 233 12.02 15.65 -0.58
CA SER A 233 12.57 16.08 0.70
C SER A 233 13.82 15.25 0.97
N SER A 234 14.98 15.87 0.82
CA SER A 234 16.26 15.37 1.33
C SER A 234 16.28 15.60 2.84
N THR A 235 15.46 14.86 3.58
CA THR A 235 15.58 14.79 5.03
C THR A 235 16.91 14.13 5.36
N LYS A 236 17.88 14.94 5.81
CA LYS A 236 19.07 14.49 6.54
C LYS A 236 18.60 13.76 7.80
N SER A 237 18.40 12.45 7.71
CA SER A 237 18.34 11.58 8.88
C SER A 237 19.75 11.08 9.17
N SER A 238 20.39 11.66 10.18
CA SER A 238 21.52 11.03 10.86
C SER A 238 20.99 9.88 11.72
N GLY A 239 20.81 8.72 11.09
CA GLY A 239 20.45 7.44 11.71
C GLY A 239 20.92 6.31 10.79
N PRO A 240 21.28 5.13 11.31
CA PRO A 240 21.98 4.12 10.54
C PRO A 240 21.14 3.69 9.34
N VAL A 241 21.79 3.73 8.18
CA VAL A 241 21.25 3.48 6.85
C VAL A 241 20.53 2.12 6.83
N SER A 242 19.20 2.15 6.84
CA SER A 242 18.35 1.02 6.45
C SER A 242 17.98 1.21 4.99
N THR A 243 18.63 0.43 4.12
CA THR A 243 18.36 0.39 2.69
C THR A 243 17.13 -0.46 2.41
N THR A 244 15.93 0.13 2.45
CA THR A 244 14.76 -0.49 1.83
C THR A 244 14.59 0.12 0.43
N PRO A 245 14.75 -0.66 -0.66
CA PRO A 245 14.56 -0.15 -2.00
C PRO A 245 13.07 0.15 -2.28
N PRO A 246 12.74 1.14 -3.14
CA PRO A 246 11.36 1.45 -3.49
C PRO A 246 10.71 0.28 -4.26
N LEU A 247 9.40 0.10 -4.05
CA LEU A 247 8.52 -0.69 -4.91
C LEU A 247 8.69 -0.26 -6.38
N GLY A 248 8.93 -1.20 -7.30
CA GLY A 248 9.15 -0.92 -8.72
C GLY A 248 10.61 -1.04 -9.21
N VAL A 249 11.12 -0.01 -9.87
CA VAL A 249 12.41 -0.04 -10.58
C VAL A 249 13.59 0.14 -9.63
N LEU A 250 14.31 -0.95 -9.35
CA LEU A 250 15.50 -0.90 -8.52
C LEU A 250 16.68 -0.24 -9.24
N SER A 251 17.52 0.46 -8.46
CA SER A 251 18.78 1.05 -8.91
C SER A 251 19.84 0.87 -7.83
N GLY A 252 21.09 0.66 -8.24
CA GLY A 252 22.23 0.55 -7.33
C GLY A 252 22.61 -0.90 -7.02
N LYS A 253 23.37 -1.09 -5.95
CA LYS A 253 23.98 -2.39 -5.61
C LYS A 253 23.22 -3.08 -4.48
N GLY A 254 23.06 -4.39 -4.58
CA GLY A 254 22.40 -5.20 -3.56
C GLY A 254 22.76 -6.68 -3.63
N TYR A 255 22.09 -7.46 -2.78
CA TYR A 255 22.22 -8.92 -2.71
C TYR A 255 20.84 -9.54 -2.97
N LEU A 256 20.83 -10.76 -3.52
CA LEU A 256 19.60 -11.51 -3.76
C LEU A 256 19.59 -12.75 -2.87
N TYR A 257 18.62 -12.80 -1.96
CA TYR A 257 18.34 -13.93 -1.08
C TYR A 257 17.15 -14.72 -1.62
N ILE A 258 17.10 -16.01 -1.29
CA ILE A 258 16.02 -16.90 -1.71
C ILE A 258 15.11 -17.18 -0.51
N ASP A 259 13.82 -16.89 -0.67
CA ASP A 259 12.79 -17.36 0.25
C ASP A 259 12.17 -18.64 -0.34
N THR A 260 12.06 -19.69 0.47
CA THR A 260 11.30 -20.90 0.14
C THR A 260 9.98 -20.88 0.91
N SER A 261 9.04 -21.74 0.52
CA SER A 261 7.73 -21.86 1.21
C SER A 261 7.85 -22.18 2.71
N SER A 262 9.00 -22.67 3.16
CA SER A 262 9.27 -23.05 4.55
C SER A 262 10.25 -22.14 5.28
N THR A 263 11.01 -21.28 4.59
CA THR A 263 12.14 -20.57 5.21
C THR A 263 12.46 -19.28 4.46
N THR A 264 12.57 -18.18 5.20
CA THR A 264 13.05 -16.89 4.69
C THR A 264 14.59 -16.89 4.64
N SER A 265 15.19 -16.34 3.58
CA SER A 265 16.65 -16.29 3.39
C SER A 265 17.32 -17.67 3.44
N ASP A 266 16.69 -18.67 2.82
CA ASP A 266 17.19 -20.03 2.67
C ASP A 266 18.31 -20.13 1.61
N GLY A 267 19.35 -19.32 1.79
CA GLY A 267 20.45 -19.15 0.85
C GLY A 267 20.37 -17.87 0.02
N PHE A 268 21.27 -17.77 -0.96
CA PHE A 268 21.47 -16.57 -1.77
C PHE A 268 21.92 -16.90 -3.19
N LEU A 269 21.81 -15.93 -4.10
CA LEU A 269 22.35 -16.07 -5.45
C LEU A 269 23.85 -15.74 -5.47
N VAL A 270 24.64 -16.63 -6.08
CA VAL A 270 26.06 -16.39 -6.39
C VAL A 270 26.21 -15.67 -7.73
N SER A 271 27.41 -15.22 -8.10
CA SER A 271 27.61 -14.31 -9.24
C SER A 271 27.15 -14.86 -10.59
N SER A 272 26.96 -16.17 -10.74
CA SER A 272 26.40 -16.80 -11.94
C SER A 272 24.87 -16.73 -12.04
N GLY A 273 24.16 -16.27 -11.01
CA GLY A 273 22.70 -16.36 -10.89
C GLY A 273 22.19 -17.66 -10.27
N ALA A 274 23.08 -18.59 -9.89
CA ALA A 274 22.70 -19.86 -9.26
C ALA A 274 22.43 -19.71 -7.76
N TRP A 275 21.51 -20.52 -7.24
CA TRP A 275 21.17 -20.59 -5.82
C TRP A 275 22.21 -21.41 -5.05
N TYR A 276 22.72 -20.84 -3.96
CA TYR A 276 23.70 -21.47 -3.08
C TYR A 276 23.26 -21.35 -1.62
N ARG A 277 23.46 -22.42 -0.86
CA ARG A 277 22.98 -22.55 0.53
C ARG A 277 24.06 -22.84 1.56
N ALA A 278 25.26 -23.23 1.15
CA ALA A 278 26.35 -23.33 2.11
C ALA A 278 26.75 -21.92 2.58
N GLY A 279 27.25 -21.83 3.81
CA GLY A 279 27.74 -20.57 4.37
C GLY A 279 28.72 -19.88 3.41
N GLY A 280 28.62 -18.54 3.33
CA GLY A 280 29.41 -17.74 2.41
C GLY A 280 28.85 -16.34 2.25
N THR A 281 29.48 -15.55 1.37
CA THR A 281 29.06 -14.18 1.09
C THR A 281 28.24 -14.13 -0.21
N PRO A 282 27.04 -13.52 -0.20
CA PRO A 282 26.25 -13.30 -1.40
C PRO A 282 27.00 -12.52 -2.46
N ALA A 283 26.69 -12.77 -3.73
CA ALA A 283 27.22 -11.95 -4.81
C ALA A 283 26.55 -10.58 -4.82
N THR A 284 27.34 -9.54 -5.09
CA THR A 284 26.81 -8.20 -5.35
C THR A 284 26.23 -8.14 -6.76
N TYR A 285 24.97 -7.70 -6.83
CA TYR A 285 24.27 -7.39 -8.06
C TYR A 285 24.13 -5.88 -8.21
N THR A 286 24.18 -5.38 -9.44
CA THR A 286 23.87 -3.99 -9.78
C THR A 286 22.57 -3.95 -10.58
N ALA A 287 21.55 -3.31 -10.02
CA ALA A 287 20.31 -2.99 -10.68
C ALA A 287 20.46 -1.67 -11.45
N THR A 288 20.05 -1.67 -12.72
CA THR A 288 20.07 -0.49 -13.59
C THR A 288 18.67 -0.28 -14.18
N PRO A 289 17.99 0.83 -13.90
CA PRO A 289 16.69 1.16 -14.48
C PRO A 289 16.69 1.04 -16.00
N ASN A 290 15.68 0.38 -16.56
CA ASN A 290 15.46 0.34 -18.00
C ASN A 290 14.70 1.60 -18.44
N SER A 291 14.76 1.90 -19.74
CA SER A 291 14.11 3.07 -20.33
C SER A 291 12.57 3.00 -20.33
N ASP A 292 11.99 1.84 -20.00
CA ASP A 292 10.55 1.64 -19.92
C ASP A 292 9.92 2.21 -18.64
N GLY A 293 10.73 2.60 -17.65
CA GLY A 293 10.26 3.16 -16.38
C GLY A 293 9.54 2.16 -15.45
N SER A 294 9.47 0.88 -15.83
CA SER A 294 8.75 -0.17 -15.10
C SER A 294 9.62 -1.38 -14.73
N THR A 295 10.77 -1.55 -15.39
CA THR A 295 11.71 -2.63 -15.13
C THR A 295 13.15 -2.14 -14.96
N PHE A 296 14.01 -2.98 -14.41
CA PHE A 296 15.45 -2.78 -14.33
C PHE A 296 16.19 -4.03 -14.82
N SER A 297 17.41 -3.82 -15.31
CA SER A 297 18.34 -4.91 -15.64
C SER A 297 19.24 -5.22 -14.45
N LEU A 298 19.63 -6.48 -14.32
CA LEU A 298 20.57 -6.95 -13.32
C LEU A 298 21.93 -7.28 -13.96
N SER A 299 23.01 -7.00 -13.25
CA SER A 299 24.37 -7.43 -13.62
C SER A 299 25.16 -7.84 -12.38
N SER A 300 26.08 -8.77 -12.55
CA SER A 300 27.01 -9.23 -11.52
C SER A 300 28.45 -9.10 -12.00
N SER A 301 29.42 -9.54 -11.19
CA SER A 301 30.82 -9.67 -11.61
C SER A 301 31.04 -10.63 -12.79
N LYS A 302 30.06 -11.46 -13.15
CA LYS A 302 30.13 -12.37 -14.29
C LYS A 302 29.56 -11.79 -15.57
N GLY A 303 28.77 -10.72 -15.51
CA GLY A 303 28.17 -10.08 -16.69
C GLY A 303 26.70 -9.73 -16.47
N LYS A 304 25.99 -9.45 -17.57
CA LYS A 304 24.55 -9.17 -17.54
C LYS A 304 23.78 -10.43 -17.13
N CYS A 305 22.65 -10.23 -16.44
CA CYS A 305 21.75 -11.30 -16.03
C CYS A 305 20.53 -11.36 -16.95
N ALA A 306 20.13 -12.57 -17.33
CA ALA A 306 18.93 -12.80 -18.11
C ALA A 306 18.27 -14.14 -17.74
N ILE A 307 16.96 -14.21 -17.95
CA ILE A 307 16.23 -15.47 -18.09
C ILE A 307 16.48 -15.97 -19.52
N LEU A 308 17.16 -17.11 -19.64
CA LEU A 308 17.57 -17.70 -20.92
C LEU A 308 16.39 -18.42 -21.60
N SER A 309 16.61 -18.92 -22.82
CA SER A 309 15.58 -19.62 -23.60
C SER A 309 15.10 -20.93 -22.96
N ASP A 310 15.90 -21.53 -22.09
CA ASP A 310 15.54 -22.70 -21.28
C ASP A 310 14.90 -22.31 -19.93
N SER A 311 14.49 -21.04 -19.79
CA SER A 311 13.96 -20.41 -18.59
C SER A 311 14.97 -20.25 -17.45
N SER A 312 16.23 -20.68 -17.59
CA SER A 312 17.19 -20.53 -16.50
C SER A 312 17.63 -19.08 -16.30
N LEU A 313 17.72 -18.64 -15.04
CA LEU A 313 18.38 -17.40 -14.66
C LEU A 313 19.91 -17.58 -14.76
N SER A 314 20.55 -16.75 -15.58
CA SER A 314 22.01 -16.78 -15.76
C SER A 314 22.62 -15.39 -15.84
N CYS A 315 23.75 -15.20 -15.15
CA CYS A 315 24.58 -14.00 -15.25
C CYS A 315 25.96 -14.38 -15.81
N SER A 316 26.26 -13.90 -17.02
CA SER A 316 27.47 -14.29 -17.75
C SER A 316 27.89 -13.22 -18.76
N SER A 317 29.16 -13.21 -19.14
CA SER A 317 29.70 -12.33 -20.18
C SER A 317 29.15 -12.68 -21.56
N SER A 318 28.61 -13.89 -21.71
CA SER A 318 27.90 -14.35 -22.91
C SER A 318 26.47 -13.78 -23.03
N VAL A 319 25.92 -13.17 -21.98
CA VAL A 319 24.60 -12.53 -22.02
C VAL A 319 24.73 -11.15 -22.67
N SER A 320 24.32 -11.05 -23.93
CA SER A 320 24.36 -9.79 -24.70
C SER A 320 23.23 -8.83 -24.31
N THR A 321 22.04 -9.37 -24.07
CA THR A 321 20.81 -8.64 -23.71
C THR A 321 20.34 -9.07 -22.33
N ALA A 322 20.22 -8.11 -21.41
CA ALA A 322 19.70 -8.37 -20.07
C ALA A 322 18.17 -8.50 -20.09
N SER A 323 17.62 -9.33 -19.21
CA SER A 323 16.17 -9.35 -18.96
C SER A 323 15.74 -8.15 -18.12
N GLY A 324 14.48 -7.71 -18.32
CA GLY A 324 13.83 -6.74 -17.46
C GLY A 324 13.19 -7.42 -16.25
N PHE A 325 13.60 -7.03 -15.06
CA PHE A 325 13.05 -7.47 -13.78
C PHE A 325 12.30 -6.31 -13.11
N ALA A 326 11.40 -6.61 -12.20
CA ALA A 326 10.75 -5.63 -11.34
C ALA A 326 10.87 -6.05 -9.86
N TYR A 327 10.35 -5.23 -8.95
CA TYR A 327 10.37 -5.49 -7.52
C TYR A 327 9.01 -5.18 -6.93
N ASP A 328 8.40 -6.17 -6.27
CA ASP A 328 7.05 -6.04 -5.70
C ASP A 328 7.05 -5.53 -4.24
N GLY A 329 8.20 -5.01 -3.78
CA GLY A 329 8.37 -4.51 -2.42
C GLY A 329 8.89 -5.56 -1.44
N THR A 330 8.92 -6.83 -1.85
CA THR A 330 9.53 -7.92 -1.06
C THR A 330 10.45 -8.77 -1.91
N HIS A 331 10.03 -9.15 -3.12
CA HIS A 331 10.69 -10.09 -4.01
C HIS A 331 11.03 -9.47 -5.36
N LEU A 332 12.13 -9.97 -5.94
CA LEU A 332 12.43 -9.77 -7.35
C LEU A 332 11.31 -10.43 -8.16
N THR A 333 10.80 -9.75 -9.19
CA THR A 333 9.79 -10.31 -10.08
C THR A 333 10.28 -10.33 -11.53
N PHE A 334 9.83 -11.33 -12.28
CA PHE A 334 10.02 -11.43 -13.73
C PHE A 334 8.66 -11.68 -14.37
N GLN A 335 8.30 -10.86 -15.36
CA GLN A 335 6.98 -10.89 -16.00
C GLN A 335 5.80 -10.86 -15.01
N GLY A 336 5.95 -10.12 -13.90
CA GLY A 336 4.91 -9.98 -12.88
C GLY A 336 4.81 -11.13 -11.87
N SER A 337 5.67 -12.15 -11.95
CA SER A 337 5.74 -13.24 -10.98
C SER A 337 6.96 -13.10 -10.07
N ALA A 338 6.76 -13.21 -8.76
CA ALA A 338 7.82 -13.38 -7.75
C ALA A 338 8.26 -14.84 -7.57
N LYS A 339 7.56 -15.80 -8.21
CA LYS A 339 7.81 -17.23 -8.06
C LYS A 339 8.80 -17.72 -9.11
N PHE A 340 9.93 -18.22 -8.63
CA PHE A 340 10.95 -18.94 -9.39
C PHE A 340 10.98 -20.41 -8.96
N TYR A 341 11.51 -21.28 -9.83
CA TYR A 341 11.57 -22.72 -9.63
C TYR A 341 13.02 -23.22 -9.58
N ALA A 342 13.25 -24.32 -8.87
CA ALA A 342 14.51 -25.06 -8.91
C ALA A 342 14.19 -26.55 -8.89
N ALA A 343 14.96 -27.36 -9.63
CA ALA A 343 14.73 -28.80 -9.72
C ALA A 343 14.92 -29.53 -8.37
N ALA A 344 15.77 -28.99 -7.51
CA ALA A 344 15.99 -29.47 -6.15
C ALA A 344 16.54 -28.35 -5.27
N VAL A 345 16.34 -28.47 -3.96
CA VAL A 345 16.99 -27.61 -2.96
C VAL A 345 18.48 -27.97 -2.89
N PRO A 346 19.41 -27.04 -3.18
CA PRO A 346 20.84 -27.33 -3.14
C PRO A 346 21.32 -27.64 -1.72
N SER A 347 22.32 -28.52 -1.61
CA SER A 347 22.87 -28.95 -0.33
C SER A 347 24.40 -29.06 -0.40
N GLY A 348 25.08 -28.87 0.73
CA GLY A 348 26.53 -28.86 0.77
C GLY A 348 27.09 -27.75 -0.13
N GLN A 349 28.06 -28.10 -0.98
CA GLN A 349 28.71 -27.15 -1.91
C GLN A 349 28.01 -27.09 -3.29
N ALA A 350 26.89 -27.78 -3.48
CA ALA A 350 26.17 -27.77 -4.75
C ALA A 350 25.46 -26.42 -4.97
N GLN A 351 25.39 -26.00 -6.24
CA GLN A 351 24.61 -24.84 -6.67
C GLN A 351 23.36 -25.33 -7.42
N GLY A 352 22.21 -24.71 -7.15
CA GLY A 352 20.95 -24.98 -7.83
C GLY A 352 20.69 -23.98 -8.94
N THR A 353 20.28 -24.46 -10.12
CA THR A 353 19.77 -23.58 -11.19
C THR A 353 18.39 -23.04 -10.79
N VAL A 354 18.18 -21.75 -11.02
CA VAL A 354 16.90 -21.05 -10.81
C VAL A 354 16.23 -20.86 -12.17
N PHE A 355 14.93 -21.12 -12.25
CA PHE A 355 14.08 -21.01 -13.45
C PHE A 355 12.90 -20.07 -13.20
#